data_AF-A0A2V6HL73-F1
#
_entry.id   AF-A0A2V6HL73-F1
#
_cell.length_a   1.000
_cell.length_b   1.000
_cell.length_c   1.000
_cell.angle_alpha   90.00
_cell.angle_beta   90.00
_cell.angle_gamma   90.00
#
_symmetry.space_group_name_H-M   'P 1'
#
loop_
_entity.id
_entity.type
_entity.pdbx_description
1 polymer ?
#
loop_
_entity_poly.entity_id
_entity_poly.type
_entity_poly.pdbx_seq_one_letter_code
_entity_poly.pdbx_strand_id
1 'polypeptide(L)'
;MLMNIGFVGVGRMGANMARRLKDRSASGGHVTAVYDSNRKAATGLAAELGCAAAQDLSEVTAESDMIFTVVTDDSAMRQIFSGTGDNLLVNARGKLFINC
;
A
#
# COMPACT_ATOMS: atom_id res chain seq x y z
N MET A 1 13.05 -6.12 -14.41
CA MET A 1 12.28 -6.84 -13.36
C MET A 1 11.11 -5.94 -13.01
N LEU A 2 9.89 -6.47 -12.97
CA LEU A 2 8.71 -5.71 -12.53
C LEU A 2 8.76 -5.62 -11.01
N MET A 3 8.51 -4.43 -10.46
CA MET A 3 8.55 -4.13 -9.03
C MET A 3 7.13 -3.98 -8.52
N ASN A 4 6.76 -4.76 -7.52
CA ASN A 4 5.42 -4.73 -6.94
C ASN A 4 5.30 -3.57 -5.96
N ILE A 5 4.23 -2.80 -6.07
CA ILE A 5 4.00 -1.57 -5.31
C ILE A 5 2.73 -1.70 -4.48
N GLY A 6 2.88 -1.49 -3.18
CA GLY A 6 1.80 -1.45 -2.20
C GLY A 6 1.50 -0.03 -1.76
N PHE A 7 0.23 0.24 -1.47
CA PHE A 7 -0.20 1.49 -0.82
C PHE A 7 -0.96 1.21 0.48
N VAL A 8 -0.54 1.89 1.56
CA VAL A 8 -1.28 1.99 2.83
C VAL A 8 -1.75 3.42 3.00
N GLY A 9 -3.06 3.62 3.03
CA GLY A 9 -3.69 4.93 2.97
C GLY A 9 -3.99 5.33 1.52
N VAL A 10 -5.26 5.24 1.15
CA VAL A 10 -5.77 5.56 -0.19
C VAL A 10 -6.86 6.64 -0.15
N GLY A 11 -6.65 7.61 0.76
CA GLY A 11 -7.36 8.89 0.71
C GLY A 11 -7.03 9.70 -0.53
N ARG A 12 -7.32 11.01 -0.49
CA ARG A 12 -7.16 11.92 -1.65
C ARG A 12 -5.77 11.86 -2.30
N MET A 13 -4.71 11.84 -1.49
CA MET A 13 -3.33 11.81 -2.01
C MET A 13 -2.92 10.41 -2.47
N GLY A 14 -3.02 9.40 -1.59
CA GLY A 14 -2.58 8.03 -1.88
C GLY A 14 -3.27 7.45 -3.11
N ALA A 15 -4.59 7.67 -3.28
CA ALA A 15 -5.30 7.18 -4.46
C ALA A 15 -4.80 7.80 -5.77
N ASN A 16 -4.50 9.11 -5.78
CA ASN A 16 -3.98 9.79 -6.97
C ASN A 16 -2.55 9.33 -7.30
N MET A 17 -1.72 9.09 -6.29
CA MET A 17 -0.39 8.50 -6.47
C MET A 17 -0.48 7.10 -7.08
N ALA A 18 -1.35 6.24 -6.53
CA ALA A 18 -1.54 4.87 -7.02
C ALA A 18 -2.05 4.83 -8.48
N ARG A 19 -3.04 5.68 -8.83
CA ARG A 19 -3.49 5.85 -10.23
C ARG A 19 -2.34 6.24 -11.15
N ARG A 20 -1.55 7.23 -10.75
CA ARG A 20 -0.44 7.71 -11.56
C ARG A 20 0.62 6.63 -11.77
N LEU A 21 0.90 5.80 -10.76
CA LEU A 21 1.85 4.70 -10.89
C LEU A 21 1.31 3.55 -11.74
N LYS A 22 0.01 3.23 -11.67
CA LYS A 22 -0.64 2.28 -12.58
C LYS A 22 -0.45 2.69 -14.06
N ASP A 23 -0.66 3.96 -14.39
CA ASP A 23 -0.46 4.49 -15.75
C ASP A 23 0.99 4.37 -16.24
N ARG A 24 1.94 4.33 -15.31
CA ARG A 24 3.37 4.20 -15.58
C ARG A 24 3.88 2.77 -15.50
N SER A 25 2.99 1.77 -15.50
CA SER A 25 3.37 0.36 -15.36
C SER A 25 4.29 -0.17 -16.46
N ALA A 26 4.24 0.40 -17.66
CA ALA A 26 5.21 0.11 -18.73
C ALA A 26 6.67 0.44 -18.35
N SER A 27 6.88 1.28 -17.34
CA SER A 27 8.20 1.62 -16.78
C SER A 27 8.67 0.65 -15.69
N GLY A 28 7.94 -0.43 -15.43
CA GLY A 28 8.35 -1.53 -14.55
C GLY A 28 7.82 -1.51 -13.13
N GLY A 29 6.87 -0.64 -12.79
CA GLY A 29 6.19 -0.62 -11.49
C GLY A 29 4.74 -1.10 -11.58
N HIS A 30 4.33 -2.08 -10.77
CA HIS A 30 2.97 -2.62 -10.79
C HIS A 30 2.30 -2.45 -9.42
N VAL A 31 1.19 -1.72 -9.36
CA VAL A 31 0.41 -1.59 -8.12
C VAL A 31 -0.33 -2.91 -7.88
N THR A 32 0.10 -3.68 -6.89
CA THR A 32 -0.39 -5.04 -6.61
C THR A 32 -1.36 -5.07 -5.43
N ALA A 33 -1.18 -4.19 -4.46
CA ALA A 33 -2.00 -4.17 -3.25
C ALA A 33 -2.30 -2.75 -2.78
N VAL A 34 -3.52 -2.52 -2.31
CA VAL A 34 -3.91 -1.30 -1.60
C VAL A 34 -4.63 -1.65 -0.30
N TYR A 35 -4.41 -0.84 0.73
CA TYR A 35 -5.05 -0.94 2.03
C TYR A 35 -5.45 0.44 2.54
N ASP A 36 -6.61 0.51 3.21
CA ASP A 36 -7.06 1.66 3.98
C ASP A 36 -8.01 1.18 5.08
N SER A 37 -8.02 1.86 6.23
CA SER A 37 -8.99 1.59 7.30
C SER A 37 -10.42 1.88 6.84
N ASN A 38 -10.60 2.84 5.93
CA ASN A 38 -11.81 3.00 5.15
C ASN A 38 -11.88 1.94 4.03
N ARG A 39 -12.44 0.78 4.38
CA ARG A 39 -12.54 -0.38 3.47
C ARG A 39 -13.25 -0.06 2.15
N LYS A 40 -14.23 0.85 2.14
CA LYS A 40 -14.92 1.26 0.90
C LYS A 40 -13.99 1.99 -0.05
N ALA A 41 -13.07 2.81 0.46
CA ALA A 41 -12.06 3.48 -0.36
C ALA A 41 -11.06 2.48 -0.94
N ALA A 42 -10.56 1.56 -0.11
CA ALA A 42 -9.61 0.53 -0.55
C ALA A 42 -10.21 -0.39 -1.64
N THR A 43 -11.42 -0.93 -1.43
CA THR A 43 -12.05 -1.83 -2.42
C THR A 43 -12.42 -1.11 -3.71
N GLY A 44 -12.92 0.12 -3.62
CA GLY A 44 -13.24 0.94 -4.79
C GLY A 44 -12.00 1.23 -5.65
N LEU A 45 -10.90 1.64 -5.02
CA LEU A 45 -9.65 1.88 -5.74
C LEU A 45 -9.04 0.58 -6.28
N ALA A 46 -9.05 -0.51 -5.51
CA ALA A 46 -8.53 -1.80 -5.97
C ALA A 46 -9.24 -2.28 -7.24
N ALA A 47 -10.58 -2.17 -7.28
CA ALA A 47 -11.37 -2.49 -8.47
C ALA A 47 -11.02 -1.58 -9.66
N GLU A 48 -10.85 -0.27 -9.43
CA GLU A 48 -10.41 0.68 -10.44
C GLU A 48 -9.01 0.34 -10.99
N LEU A 49 -8.09 -0.04 -10.10
CA LEU A 49 -6.70 -0.31 -10.44
C LEU A 49 -6.48 -1.73 -10.97
N GLY A 50 -7.39 -2.67 -10.72
CA GLY A 50 -7.22 -4.08 -11.05
C GLY A 50 -6.17 -4.77 -10.17
N CYS A 51 -6.12 -4.39 -8.89
CA CYS A 51 -5.18 -4.92 -7.91
C CYS A 51 -5.92 -5.47 -6.67
N ALA A 52 -5.18 -6.00 -5.70
CA ALA A 52 -5.77 -6.54 -4.48
C ALA A 52 -6.15 -5.42 -3.48
N ALA A 53 -7.35 -5.54 -2.90
CA ALA A 53 -7.71 -4.82 -1.68
C ALA A 53 -7.29 -5.66 -0.47
N ALA A 54 -6.05 -5.48 0.00
CA ALA A 54 -5.51 -6.22 1.13
C ALA A 54 -6.43 -6.05 2.36
N GLN A 55 -6.68 -7.14 3.09
CA GLN A 55 -7.46 -7.14 4.33
C GLN A 55 -6.62 -6.71 5.53
N ASP A 56 -5.33 -7.03 5.50
CA ASP A 56 -4.37 -6.79 6.58
C ASP A 56 -3.09 -6.09 6.06
N LEU A 57 -2.32 -5.46 6.93
CA LEU A 57 -1.07 -4.76 6.57
C LEU A 57 0.03 -5.73 6.14
N SER A 58 0.10 -6.91 6.77
CA SER A 58 1.03 -7.96 6.40
C SER A 58 0.78 -8.51 4.99
N GLU A 59 -0.46 -8.51 4.50
CA GLU A 59 -0.77 -8.84 3.10
C GLU A 59 -0.19 -7.80 2.14
N VAL A 60 -0.28 -6.50 2.46
CA VAL A 60 0.38 -5.46 1.65
C VAL A 60 1.88 -5.71 1.58
N THR A 61 2.49 -6.13 2.69
CA THR A 61 3.92 -6.43 2.76
C THR A 61 4.29 -7.67 1.94
N ALA A 62 3.46 -8.71 1.97
CA ALA A 62 3.66 -9.94 1.19
C ALA A 62 3.61 -9.65 -0.32
N GLU A 63 2.65 -8.83 -0.76
CA GLU A 63 2.35 -8.57 -2.16
C GLU A 63 3.19 -7.46 -2.80
N SER A 64 4.08 -6.80 -2.05
CA SER A 64 4.80 -5.60 -2.51
C SER A 64 6.29 -5.69 -2.28
N ASP A 65 7.11 -5.11 -3.17
CA ASP A 65 8.54 -4.88 -2.95
C ASP A 65 8.80 -3.48 -2.39
N MET A 66 7.98 -2.50 -2.80
CA MET A 66 7.98 -1.13 -2.30
C MET A 66 6.60 -0.76 -1.77
N ILE A 67 6.56 -0.13 -0.61
CA ILE A 67 5.32 0.19 0.11
C ILE A 67 5.29 1.68 0.40
N PHE A 68 4.32 2.37 -0.17
CA PHE A 68 4.01 3.75 0.16
C PHE A 68 3.06 3.80 1.35
N THR A 69 3.37 4.62 2.34
CA THR A 69 2.44 4.93 3.43
C THR A 69 2.03 6.40 3.31
N VAL A 70 0.73 6.64 3.14
CA VAL A 70 0.14 7.97 2.92
C VAL A 70 -1.02 8.14 3.90
N VAL A 71 -0.67 8.38 5.16
CA VAL A 71 -1.60 8.40 6.30
C VAL A 71 -1.74 9.80 6.90
N THR A 72 -2.66 9.99 7.84
CA THR A 72 -3.11 11.32 8.28
C THR A 72 -2.15 12.03 9.23
N ASP A 73 -1.49 11.29 10.11
CA ASP A 73 -0.70 11.84 11.20
C ASP A 73 0.29 10.79 11.75
N ASP A 74 1.15 11.23 12.67
CA ASP A 74 2.17 10.41 13.31
C ASP A 74 1.59 9.23 14.11
N SER A 75 0.37 9.34 14.64
CA SER A 75 -0.27 8.25 15.37
C SER A 75 -0.65 7.13 14.42
N ALA A 76 -1.28 7.47 13.29
CA ALA A 76 -1.59 6.51 12.23
C ALA A 76 -0.30 5.86 11.68
N MET A 77 0.76 6.65 11.46
CA MET A 77 2.07 6.14 11.03
C MET A 77 2.66 5.15 12.03
N ARG A 78 2.61 5.45 13.33
CA ARG A 78 3.07 4.49 14.37
C ARG A 78 2.24 3.21 14.37
N GLN A 79 0.92 3.30 14.20
CA GLN A 79 0.03 2.14 14.26
C GLN A 79 0.33 1.11 13.14
N ILE A 80 0.65 1.57 11.93
CA ILE A 80 0.91 0.65 10.80
C ILE A 80 2.24 -0.11 10.89
N PHE A 81 3.15 0.31 11.77
CA PHE A 81 4.48 -0.32 11.97
C PHE A 81 4.67 -0.98 13.34
N SER A 82 3.73 -0.82 14.28
CA SER A 82 3.91 -1.25 15.67
C SER A 82 2.82 -2.21 16.14
N GLY A 83 2.99 -2.72 17.36
CA GLY A 83 2.06 -3.67 17.98
C GLY A 83 2.46 -5.13 17.77
N THR A 84 1.89 -6.00 18.60
CA THR A 84 1.98 -7.45 18.46
C THR A 84 0.84 -7.92 17.54
N GLY A 85 1.17 -8.56 16.41
CA GLY A 85 0.17 -9.04 15.45
C GLY A 85 0.41 -8.47 14.06
N ASP A 86 -0.66 -8.04 13.40
CA ASP A 86 -0.60 -7.47 12.06
C ASP A 86 0.04 -6.08 12.04
N ASN A 87 1.07 -5.92 11.22
CA ASN A 87 1.72 -4.66 10.90
C ASN A 87 2.60 -4.83 9.64
N LEU A 88 3.09 -3.71 9.11
CA LEU A 88 3.92 -3.69 7.90
C LEU A 88 5.31 -4.32 8.06
N LEU A 89 5.77 -4.61 9.28
CA LEU A 89 7.09 -5.23 9.52
C LEU A 89 7.02 -6.76 9.54
N VAL A 90 5.83 -7.36 9.49
CA VAL A 90 5.66 -8.80 9.38
C VAL A 90 6.26 -9.29 8.06
N ASN A 91 7.31 -10.11 8.14
CA ASN A 91 8.05 -10.65 6.99
C ASN A 91 8.61 -9.58 6.02
N ALA A 92 8.92 -8.38 6.52
CA ALA A 92 9.32 -7.23 5.71
C ALA A 92 10.80 -7.21 5.24
N ARG A 93 11.51 -8.34 5.30
CA ARG A 93 12.93 -8.38 4.90
C ARG A 93 13.07 -8.04 3.42
N GLY A 94 13.91 -7.05 3.11
CA GLY A 94 14.20 -6.63 1.74
C GLY A 94 13.15 -5.71 1.10
N LYS A 95 12.12 -5.32 1.86
CA LYS A 95 11.08 -4.38 1.41
C LYS A 95 11.56 -2.93 1.53
N LEU A 96 11.19 -2.09 0.59
CA LEU A 96 11.46 -0.64 0.63
C LEU A 96 10.21 0.10 1.12
N PHE A 97 10.34 0.84 2.22
CA PHE A 97 9.28 1.70 2.73
C PHE A 97 9.50 3.15 2.32
N ILE A 98 8.46 3.78 1.78
CA ILE A 98 8.42 5.21 1.47
C ILE A 98 7.30 5.82 2.31
N ASN A 99 7.69 6.53 3.36
CA ASN A 99 6.75 7.19 4.27
C ASN A 99 6.53 8.62 3.81
N CYS A 100 5.27 8.97 3.52
CA CYS A 100 4.86 10.27 2.99
C CYS A 100 4.01 11.05 4.00
#